data_AF-A0A1I1BL28-F1
#
_entry.id   AF-A0A1I1BL28-F1
#
_cell.length_a   1.000
_cell.length_b   1.000
_cell.length_c   1.000
_cell.angle_alpha   90.00
_cell.angle_beta   90.00
_cell.angle_gamma   90.00
#
_symmetry.space_group_name_H-M   'P 1'
#
loop_
_entity.id
_entity.type
_entity.pdbx_description
1 polymer ?
#
loop_
_entity_poly.entity_id
_entity_poly.type
_entity_poly.pdbx_seq_one_letter_code
_entity_poly.pdbx_strand_id
1 'polypeptide(L)'
;MRNSKARVISVHATEADYLAITDKASRQKLTVSKFMLFASLERAEVRPFFSDEDLFILHYLRVELRNDGLLFMDHIRALNWGDTSLEDTVKADVQRMSRTVAALCVELKACVNPVRGRLSEANDAAG
;
A
#
# COMPACT_ATOMS: atom_id res chain seq x y z
N MET A 1 17.16 13.65 -22.95
CA MET A 1 16.45 13.40 -21.67
C MET A 1 15.12 14.16 -21.70
N ARG A 2 13.97 13.47 -21.75
CA ARG A 2 12.67 14.16 -21.69
C ARG A 2 12.46 14.66 -20.27
N ASN A 3 12.29 15.97 -20.10
CA ASN A 3 11.92 16.58 -18.83
C ASN A 3 10.54 16.04 -18.43
N SER A 4 10.46 15.20 -17.40
CA SER A 4 9.26 14.44 -17.04
C SER A 4 8.14 15.28 -16.41
N LYS A 5 8.34 16.59 -16.25
CA LYS A 5 7.34 17.53 -15.76
C LYS A 5 6.80 18.36 -16.93
N ALA A 6 5.79 17.82 -17.62
CA ALA A 6 5.19 18.47 -18.78
C ALA A 6 4.36 19.74 -18.43
N ARG A 7 4.06 19.98 -17.15
CA ARG A 7 3.25 21.13 -16.68
C ARG A 7 3.80 21.67 -15.35
N VAL A 8 3.81 23.00 -15.22
CA VAL A 8 4.26 23.73 -14.02
C VAL A 8 3.07 24.44 -13.40
N ILE A 9 2.93 24.36 -12.08
CA ILE A 9 1.92 25.11 -11.30
C ILE A 9 2.68 26.14 -10.48
N SER A 10 2.37 27.42 -10.66
CA SER A 10 2.92 28.53 -9.88
C SER A 10 1.88 29.06 -8.91
N VAL A 11 2.29 29.31 -7.67
CA VAL A 11 1.44 29.86 -6.60
C VAL A 11 2.18 31.02 -5.96
N HIS A 12 1.45 32.12 -5.70
CA HIS A 12 1.97 33.21 -4.88
C HIS A 12 1.69 32.91 -3.42
N ALA A 13 2.73 33.02 -2.59
CA ALA A 13 2.67 32.79 -1.16
C ALA A 13 3.39 33.94 -0.46
N THR A 14 2.91 34.32 0.72
CA THR A 14 3.69 35.24 1.56
C THR A 14 4.93 34.54 2.09
N GLU A 15 5.88 35.32 2.64
CA GLU A 15 7.07 34.74 3.28
C GLU A 15 6.70 33.83 4.45
N ALA A 16 5.69 34.24 5.25
CA ALA A 16 5.17 33.44 6.35
C ALA A 16 4.57 32.10 5.86
N ASP A 17 3.80 32.13 4.76
CA ASP A 17 3.23 30.92 4.17
C ASP A 17 4.33 29.98 3.66
N TYR A 18 5.35 30.53 2.98
CA TYR A 18 6.45 29.74 2.44
C TYR A 18 7.25 29.06 3.56
N LEU A 19 7.53 29.76 4.66
CA LEU A 19 8.19 29.20 5.83
C LEU A 19 7.36 28.07 6.46
N ALA A 20 6.06 28.29 6.63
CA ALA A 20 5.16 27.26 7.17
C ALA A 20 5.09 26.01 6.27
N ILE A 21 5.04 26.19 4.95
CA ILE A 21 5.07 25.09 3.97
C ILE A 21 6.41 24.34 4.05
N THR A 22 7.52 25.07 4.14
CA THR A 22 8.86 24.47 4.17
C THR A 22 9.08 23.66 5.45
N ASP A 23 8.65 24.18 6.60
CA ASP A 23 8.69 23.46 7.88
C ASP A 23 7.87 22.16 7.80
N LYS A 24 6.62 22.22 7.34
CA LYS A 24 5.78 21.01 7.19
C LYS A 24 6.37 20.00 6.22
N ALA A 25 6.89 20.46 5.08
CA ALA A 25 7.55 19.59 4.10
C ALA A 25 8.77 18.88 4.71
N SER A 26 9.56 19.59 5.52
CA SER A 26 10.75 19.03 6.19
C SER A 26 10.40 17.93 7.20
N ARG A 27 9.34 18.13 8.00
CA ARG A 27 8.85 17.13 8.97
C ARG A 27 8.41 15.84 8.32
N GLN A 28 7.89 15.92 7.09
CA GLN A 28 7.49 14.77 6.27
C GLN A 28 8.61 14.25 5.37
N LYS A 29 9.83 14.81 5.44
CA LYS A 29 10.98 14.44 4.59
C LYS A 29 10.70 14.58 3.09
N LEU A 30 9.90 15.58 2.71
CA LEU A 30 9.54 15.89 1.32
C LEU A 30 10.17 17.21 0.87
N THR A 31 10.39 17.36 -0.43
CA THR A 31 10.66 18.69 -1.02
C THR A 31 9.38 19.52 -1.02
N VAL A 32 9.50 20.84 -0.94
CA VAL A 32 8.34 21.76 -1.02
C VAL A 32 7.44 21.46 -2.22
N SER A 33 8.04 21.19 -3.39
CA SER A 33 7.29 20.84 -4.61
C SER A 33 6.53 19.51 -4.50
N LYS A 34 7.10 18.48 -3.87
CA LYS A 34 6.41 17.20 -3.63
C LYS A 34 5.32 17.35 -2.57
N PHE A 35 5.59 18.11 -1.51
CA PHE A 35 4.63 18.40 -0.46
C PHE A 35 3.41 19.16 -1.01
N MET A 36 3.62 20.22 -1.79
CA MET A 36 2.54 20.99 -2.39
C MET A 36 1.71 20.17 -3.37
N LEU A 37 2.36 19.35 -4.21
CA LEU A 37 1.65 18.41 -5.07
C LEU A 37 0.82 17.43 -4.24
N PHE A 38 1.40 16.84 -3.21
CA PHE A 38 0.71 15.89 -2.33
C PHE A 38 -0.50 16.53 -1.65
N ALA A 39 -0.32 17.67 -0.99
CA ALA A 39 -1.40 18.39 -0.31
C ALA A 39 -2.51 18.82 -1.28
N SER A 40 -2.17 19.17 -2.52
CA SER A 40 -3.15 19.53 -3.55
C SER A 40 -3.96 18.32 -4.03
N LEU A 41 -3.29 17.17 -4.20
CA LEU A 41 -3.94 15.93 -4.57
C LEU A 41 -4.82 15.40 -3.43
N GLU A 42 -4.30 15.39 -2.20
CA GLU A 42 -5.03 14.97 -1.01
C GLU A 42 -6.31 15.79 -0.82
N ARG A 43 -6.25 17.13 -0.96
CA ARG A 43 -7.44 17.98 -0.93
C ARG A 43 -8.39 17.76 -2.10
N ALA A 44 -7.89 17.30 -3.24
CA ALA A 44 -8.73 16.91 -4.38
C ALA A 44 -9.29 15.49 -4.23
N GLU A 45 -9.13 14.86 -3.05
CA GLU A 45 -9.47 13.46 -2.78
C GLU A 45 -8.76 12.47 -3.72
N VAL A 46 -7.68 12.91 -4.34
CA VAL A 46 -6.78 12.08 -5.12
C VAL A 46 -5.68 11.63 -4.16
N ARG A 47 -5.69 10.36 -3.74
CA ARG A 47 -4.59 9.79 -2.93
C ARG A 47 -3.55 9.11 -3.83
N PRO A 48 -2.42 9.76 -4.15
CA PRO A 48 -1.40 9.20 -5.04
C PRO A 48 -0.47 8.18 -4.36
N PHE A 49 -0.52 8.02 -3.03
CA PHE A 49 0.36 7.13 -2.27
C PHE A 49 -0.42 6.35 -1.22
N PHE A 50 0.10 5.19 -0.87
CA PHE A 50 -0.37 4.37 0.26
C PHE A 50 -0.22 5.14 1.57
N SER A 51 -1.24 5.07 2.42
CA SER A 51 -1.16 5.53 3.82
C SER A 51 -0.29 4.61 4.66
N ASP A 52 0.08 5.03 5.86
CA ASP A 52 0.83 4.18 6.80
C ASP A 52 0.07 2.89 7.14
N GLU A 53 -1.28 2.96 7.21
CA GLU A 53 -2.14 1.80 7.41
C GLU A 53 -2.10 0.85 6.20
N ASP A 54 -2.20 1.38 4.98
CA ASP A 54 -2.08 0.58 3.76
C ASP A 54 -0.71 -0.11 3.69
N LEU A 55 0.35 0.62 4.02
CA LEU A 55 1.71 0.09 4.06
C LEU A 55 1.88 -0.99 5.13
N PHE A 56 1.23 -0.83 6.29
CA PHE A 56 1.22 -1.82 7.35
C PHE A 56 0.52 -3.12 6.90
N ILE A 57 -0.67 -3.04 6.32
CA ILE A 57 -1.42 -4.19 5.79
C ILE A 57 -0.63 -4.89 4.69
N LEU A 58 -0.06 -4.14 3.74
CA LEU A 58 0.78 -4.69 2.67
C LEU A 58 2.03 -5.37 3.22
N HIS A 59 2.65 -4.81 4.26
CA HIS A 59 3.79 -5.43 4.91
C HIS A 59 3.42 -6.74 5.61
N TYR A 60 2.31 -6.76 6.34
CA TYR A 60 1.78 -7.95 7.00
C TYR A 60 1.52 -9.08 5.98
N LEU A 61 0.78 -8.78 4.90
CA LEU A 61 0.48 -9.76 3.84
C LEU A 61 1.74 -10.29 3.15
N ARG A 62 2.76 -9.44 2.96
CA ARG A 62 4.06 -9.86 2.41
C ARG A 62 4.79 -10.83 3.35
N VAL A 63 4.76 -10.58 4.66
CA VAL A 63 5.39 -11.48 5.65
C VAL A 63 4.65 -12.81 5.69
N GLU A 64 3.32 -12.78 5.70
CA GLU A 64 2.49 -14.00 5.69
C GLU A 64 2.77 -14.86 4.45
N LEU A 65 2.77 -14.25 3.26
CA LEU A 65 3.06 -14.95 2.01
C LEU A 65 4.47 -15.56 1.98
N ARG A 66 5.44 -14.87 2.56
CA ARG A 66 6.81 -15.39 2.69
C ARG A 66 6.85 -16.62 3.59
N ASN A 67 6.18 -16.57 4.74
CA ASN A 67 6.16 -17.67 5.69
C ASN A 67 5.45 -18.88 5.10
N ASP A 68 4.30 -18.68 4.45
CA ASP A 68 3.57 -19.73 3.75
C ASP A 68 4.43 -20.38 2.66
N GLY A 69 5.16 -19.57 1.89
CA GLY A 69 6.06 -20.08 0.84
C GLY A 69 7.23 -20.90 1.39
N LEU A 70 7.78 -20.53 2.55
CA LEU A 70 8.83 -21.32 3.21
C LEU A 70 8.29 -22.67 3.68
N LEU A 71 7.15 -22.69 4.37
CA LEU A 71 6.50 -23.91 4.85
C LEU A 71 6.15 -24.85 3.69
N PHE A 72 5.59 -24.30 2.61
CA PHE A 72 5.28 -25.07 1.41
C PHE A 72 6.53 -25.72 0.80
N MET A 73 7.64 -24.99 0.71
CA MET A 73 8.89 -25.52 0.17
C MET A 73 9.49 -26.63 1.03
N ASP A 74 9.35 -26.52 2.36
CA ASP A 74 9.80 -27.57 3.28
C ASP A 74 8.95 -28.85 3.13
N HIS A 75 7.63 -28.74 2.99
CA HIS A 75 6.76 -29.89 2.74
C HIS A 75 7.00 -30.53 1.35
N ILE A 76 7.23 -29.73 0.31
CA ILE A 76 7.61 -30.26 -1.01
C ILE A 76 8.95 -31.00 -0.94
N ARG A 77 9.93 -30.49 -0.17
CA ARG A 77 11.21 -31.17 0.02
C ARG A 77 11.03 -32.50 0.73
N ALA A 78 10.21 -32.56 1.78
CA ALA A 78 9.90 -33.80 2.50
C ALA A 78 9.18 -34.83 1.61
N LEU A 79 8.22 -34.37 0.80
CA LEU A 79 7.52 -35.22 -0.18
C LEU A 79 8.50 -35.81 -1.21
N ASN A 80 9.44 -34.99 -1.72
CA ASN A 80 10.48 -35.44 -2.66
C ASN A 80 11.45 -36.46 -2.04
N TRP A 81 11.58 -36.50 -0.72
CA TRP A 81 12.33 -37.53 0.01
C TRP A 81 11.52 -38.79 0.32
N GLY A 82 10.27 -38.86 -0.14
CA GLY A 82 9.43 -40.05 -0.06
C GLY A 82 8.42 -40.04 1.09
N ASP A 83 8.27 -38.92 1.80
CA ASP A 83 7.25 -38.78 2.83
C ASP A 83 5.88 -38.41 2.22
N THR A 84 5.15 -39.42 1.77
CA THR A 84 3.82 -39.27 1.16
C THR A 84 2.72 -38.92 2.15
N SER A 85 3.00 -38.93 3.46
CA SER A 85 2.02 -38.54 4.48
C SER A 85 1.65 -37.05 4.44
N LEU A 86 2.40 -36.25 3.68
CA LEU A 86 2.27 -34.79 3.60
C LEU A 86 1.42 -34.29 2.42
N GLU A 87 0.85 -35.15 1.56
CA GLU A 87 0.04 -34.72 0.41
C GLU A 87 -1.13 -33.80 0.79
N ASP A 88 -1.87 -34.13 1.86
CA ASP A 88 -2.96 -33.30 2.36
C ASP A 88 -2.47 -31.97 2.96
N THR A 89 -1.27 -31.97 3.53
CA THR A 89 -0.63 -30.77 4.10
C THR A 89 -0.18 -29.81 2.99
N VAL A 90 0.42 -30.32 1.92
CA VAL A 90 0.79 -29.56 0.72
C VAL A 90 -0.44 -28.90 0.09
N LYS A 91 -1.56 -29.63 0.01
CA LYS A 91 -2.84 -29.08 -0.47
C LYS A 91 -3.35 -27.95 0.42
N ALA A 92 -3.24 -28.08 1.74
CA ALA A 92 -3.62 -27.04 2.69
C ALA A 92 -2.76 -25.78 2.55
N ASP A 93 -1.45 -25.93 2.33
CA ASP A 93 -0.54 -24.81 2.11
C ASP A 93 -0.84 -24.05 0.82
N VAL A 94 -1.12 -24.76 -0.28
CA VAL A 94 -1.54 -24.11 -1.55
C VAL A 94 -2.83 -23.31 -1.34
N GLN A 95 -3.79 -23.85 -0.60
CA GLN A 95 -5.02 -23.13 -0.27
C GLN A 95 -4.72 -21.89 0.58
N ARG A 96 -3.84 -21.98 1.57
CA ARG A 96 -3.45 -20.84 2.41
C ARG A 96 -2.77 -19.74 1.57
N MET A 97 -1.75 -20.11 0.77
CA MET A 97 -1.09 -19.19 -0.14
C MET A 97 -2.07 -18.51 -1.10
N SER A 98 -3.01 -19.26 -1.68
CA SER A 98 -4.02 -18.69 -2.60
C SER A 98 -4.92 -17.65 -1.92
N ARG A 99 -5.28 -17.86 -0.63
CA ARG A 99 -6.05 -16.90 0.16
C ARG A 99 -5.23 -15.65 0.46
N THR A 100 -3.96 -15.81 0.85
CA THR A 100 -3.04 -14.69 1.10
C THR A 100 -2.84 -13.85 -0.17
N VAL A 101 -2.69 -14.49 -1.33
CA VAL A 101 -2.63 -13.81 -2.64
C VAL A 101 -3.96 -13.13 -2.98
N ALA A 102 -5.09 -13.76 -2.72
CA ALA A 102 -6.41 -13.14 -2.94
C ALA A 102 -6.61 -11.89 -2.06
N ALA A 103 -6.22 -11.95 -0.79
CA ALA A 103 -6.24 -10.81 0.12
C ALA A 103 -5.34 -9.67 -0.39
N LEU A 104 -4.11 -9.99 -0.80
CA LEU A 104 -3.20 -9.01 -1.41
C LEU A 104 -3.82 -8.35 -2.66
N CYS A 105 -4.43 -9.14 -3.53
CA CYS A 105 -5.12 -8.63 -4.72
C CYS A 105 -6.31 -7.72 -4.38
N VAL A 106 -7.05 -8.02 -3.31
CA VAL A 106 -8.16 -7.17 -2.83
C VAL A 106 -7.65 -5.83 -2.33
N GLU A 107 -6.61 -5.85 -1.48
CA GLU A 107 -6.03 -4.61 -0.95
C GLU A 107 -5.40 -3.76 -2.05
N LEU A 108 -4.63 -4.37 -2.97
CA LEU A 108 -4.09 -3.65 -4.12
C LEU A 108 -5.19 -3.06 -5.02
N LYS A 109 -6.31 -3.76 -5.22
CA LYS A 109 -7.46 -3.22 -5.97
C LYS A 109 -8.14 -2.06 -5.24
N ALA A 110 -8.26 -2.12 -3.92
CA ALA A 110 -8.79 -1.02 -3.12
C ALA A 110 -7.94 0.24 -3.27
N CYS A 111 -6.62 0.10 -3.43
CA CYS A 111 -5.72 1.23 -3.65
C CYS A 111 -5.75 1.79 -5.08
N VAL A 112 -6.14 0.99 -6.08
CA VAL A 112 -6.35 1.46 -7.46
C VAL A 112 -7.71 2.16 -7.64
N ASN A 113 -8.67 1.91 -6.75
CA ASN A 113 -10.02 2.46 -6.83
C ASN A 113 -10.29 3.40 -5.64
N PRO A 114 -10.13 4.74 -5.80
CA PRO A 114 -10.21 5.71 -4.69
C PRO A 114 -11.59 5.83 -4.02
N VAL A 115 -12.57 5.00 -4.41
CA VAL A 115 -13.96 5.05 -3.92
C VAL A 115 -14.10 4.54 -2.48
N ARG A 116 -13.12 3.79 -1.93
CA ARG A 116 -13.28 3.19 -0.59
C ARG A 116 -13.18 4.19 0.58
N GLY A 117 -12.66 5.39 0.36
CA GLY A 117 -12.72 6.47 1.36
C GLY A 117 -14.14 7.00 1.63
N ARG A 118 -15.09 6.78 0.71
CA ARG A 118 -16.45 7.34 0.79
C ARG A 118 -17.46 6.52 1.61
N LEU A 119 -17.11 5.29 2.02
CA LEU A 119 -18.06 4.39 2.70
C LEU A 119 -17.81 4.27 4.22
N SER A 120 -16.62 4.63 4.71
CA SER A 120 -16.36 4.62 6.17
C SER A 120 -16.86 5.92 6.83
N GLU A 121 -16.59 7.09 6.22
CA GLU A 121 -16.99 8.38 6.81
C GLU A 121 -18.51 8.65 6.72
N ALA A 122 -19.20 8.04 5.75
CA ALA A 122 -20.65 8.16 5.64
C ALA A 122 -21.42 7.34 6.70
N ASN A 123 -20.79 6.32 7.29
CA ASN A 123 -21.40 5.51 8.35
C ASN A 123 -21.14 6.08 9.75
N ASP A 124 -20.04 6.81 9.95
CA ASP A 124 -19.73 7.45 11.24
C ASP A 124 -20.38 8.84 11.40
N ALA A 125 -20.86 9.45 10.30
CA ALA A 125 -21.64 10.69 10.34
C ALA A 125 -23.17 10.48 10.45
N ALA A 126 -23.62 9.22 10.48
CA ALA A 126 -25.03 8.84 10.57
C ALA A 126 -25.39 8.12 11.90
N GLY A 127 -24.48 8.14 12.88
CA GLY A 127 -24.68 7.60 14.24
C GLY A 127 -24.83 8.69 15.28
#